data_AF-A0A5D6XZT1-F1
#
_entry.id   AF-A0A5D6XZT1-F1
#
_cell.length_a   1.000
_cell.length_b   1.000
_cell.length_c   1.000
_cell.angle_alpha   90.00
_cell.angle_beta   90.00
_cell.angle_gamma   90.00
#
_symmetry.space_group_name_H-M   'P 1'
#
loop_
_entity.id
_entity.type
_entity.pdbx_description
1 polymer ?
#
loop_
_entity_poly.entity_id
_entity_poly.type
_entity_poly.pdbx_seq_one_letter_code
_entity_poly.pdbx_strand_id
1 'polypeptide(L)'
;MPTINFGKHSGKDISTVFESEISYCKWLFQNESILRRNPEIKDFLESQMIDVDLGYTMNWGKHKGKTVDWVFEHDFPYFEWLDSSDFVSTKCKKLKSEIIRLRL
;
A
#
# COMPACT_ATOMS: atom_id res chain seq x y z
N MET A 1 2.71 23.50 5.35
CA MET A 1 2.70 22.05 5.12
C MET A 1 3.15 21.80 3.68
N PRO A 2 3.87 20.72 3.35
CA PRO A 2 4.30 20.45 1.99
C PRO A 2 3.12 20.26 1.04
N THR A 3 3.11 21.00 -0.07
CA THR A 3 2.05 20.92 -1.08
C THR A 3 2.47 19.98 -2.21
N ILE A 4 1.60 19.07 -2.60
CA ILE A 4 1.80 18.16 -3.73
C ILE A 4 1.69 18.96 -5.02
N ASN A 5 2.71 18.91 -5.89
CA ASN A 5 2.70 19.60 -7.19
C ASN A 5 2.51 18.64 -8.39
N PHE A 6 2.15 17.38 -8.13
CA PHE A 6 2.03 16.32 -9.13
C PHE A 6 0.80 15.42 -8.92
N GLY A 7 0.41 14.70 -9.97
CA GLY A 7 -0.59 13.63 -9.89
C GLY A 7 -1.99 14.09 -9.43
N LYS A 8 -2.77 13.13 -8.93
CA LYS A 8 -4.20 13.28 -8.59
C LYS A 8 -4.48 14.39 -7.56
N HIS A 9 -3.58 14.59 -6.60
CA HIS A 9 -3.77 15.53 -5.49
C HIS A 9 -2.93 16.80 -5.63
N SER A 10 -2.55 17.17 -6.85
CA SER A 10 -1.84 18.42 -7.10
C SER A 10 -2.59 19.63 -6.54
N GLY A 11 -1.86 20.53 -5.87
CA GLY A 11 -2.39 21.71 -5.18
C GLY A 11 -2.90 21.45 -3.75
N LYS A 12 -2.86 20.21 -3.25
CA LYS A 12 -3.23 19.87 -1.87
C LYS A 12 -2.03 19.67 -0.97
N ASP A 13 -2.22 19.90 0.32
CA ASP A 13 -1.23 19.60 1.35
C ASP A 13 -1.14 18.09 1.61
N ILE A 14 0.08 17.59 1.80
CA ILE A 14 0.34 16.16 2.06
C ILE A 14 -0.35 15.68 3.34
N SER A 15 -0.49 16.53 4.36
CA SER A 15 -1.19 16.20 5.60
C SER A 15 -2.68 15.93 5.36
N THR A 16 -3.33 16.78 4.56
CA THR A 16 -4.74 16.62 4.18
C THR A 16 -4.96 15.34 3.39
N VAL A 17 -4.03 14.99 2.50
CA VAL A 17 -4.09 13.73 1.74
C VAL A 17 -3.84 12.53 2.64
N PHE A 18 -2.97 12.64 3.63
CA PHE A 18 -2.71 11.58 4.61
C PHE A 18 -3.96 11.25 5.42
N GLU A 19 -4.67 12.27 5.91
CA GLU A 19 -5.91 12.11 6.67
C GLU A 19 -7.07 11.55 5.83
N SER A 20 -7.17 11.95 4.55
CA SER A 20 -8.31 11.63 3.70
C SER A 20 -8.13 10.40 2.80
N GLU A 21 -6.90 10.07 2.40
CA GLU A 21 -6.61 8.99 1.45
C GLU A 21 -5.24 8.34 1.73
N ILE A 22 -5.14 7.68 2.90
CA ILE A 22 -3.92 6.98 3.33
C ILE A 22 -3.37 6.00 2.27
N SER A 23 -4.24 5.37 1.47
CA SER A 23 -3.85 4.47 0.37
C SER A 23 -3.03 5.18 -0.72
N TYR A 24 -3.32 6.46 -1.01
CA TYR A 24 -2.49 7.27 -1.89
C TYR A 24 -1.13 7.55 -1.27
N CYS A 25 -1.09 7.87 0.03
CA CYS A 25 0.18 8.06 0.74
C CYS A 25 1.02 6.78 0.76
N LYS A 26 0.41 5.59 0.97
CA LYS A 26 1.12 4.30 0.90
C LYS A 26 1.72 4.07 -0.48
N TRP A 27 0.95 4.35 -1.54
CA TRP A 27 1.46 4.30 -2.91
C TRP A 27 2.63 5.28 -3.09
N LEU A 28 2.47 6.54 -2.70
CA LEU A 28 3.49 7.56 -2.87
C LEU A 28 4.79 7.21 -2.12
N PHE A 29 4.66 6.66 -0.92
CA PHE A 29 5.78 6.20 -0.10
C PHE A 29 6.59 5.09 -0.76
N GLN A 30 5.93 4.24 -1.55
CA GLN A 30 6.58 3.17 -2.33
C GLN A 30 7.18 3.66 -3.66
N ASN A 31 7.03 4.94 -4.03
CA ASN A 31 7.56 5.52 -5.27
C ASN A 31 8.78 6.41 -4.99
N GLU A 32 9.93 5.78 -4.74
CA GLU A 32 11.19 6.48 -4.40
C GLU A 32 11.60 7.56 -5.39
N SER A 33 11.37 7.35 -6.69
CA SER A 33 11.75 8.31 -7.72
C SER A 33 10.98 9.64 -7.62
N ILE A 34 9.73 9.58 -7.16
CA ILE A 34 8.90 10.77 -6.89
C ILE A 34 9.37 11.43 -5.60
N LEU A 35 9.57 10.66 -4.53
CA LEU A 35 10.02 11.18 -3.24
C LEU A 35 11.40 11.83 -3.31
N ARG A 36 12.33 11.28 -4.11
CA ARG A 36 13.66 11.88 -4.33
C ARG A 36 13.57 13.29 -4.92
N ARG A 37 12.52 13.59 -5.69
CA ARG A 37 12.28 14.91 -6.30
C ARG A 37 11.51 15.86 -5.39
N ASN A 38 10.95 15.36 -4.28
CA ASN A 38 10.10 16.11 -3.35
C ASN A 38 10.50 15.76 -1.90
N PRO A 39 11.70 16.17 -1.45
CA PRO A 39 12.26 15.77 -0.17
C PRO A 39 11.39 16.18 1.02
N GLU A 40 10.74 17.33 0.97
CA GLU A 40 9.83 17.79 2.03
C GLU A 40 8.58 16.90 2.21
N ILE A 41 8.08 16.31 1.11
CA ILE A 41 6.98 15.33 1.16
C ILE A 41 7.49 14.00 1.70
N LYS A 42 8.72 13.63 1.32
CA LYS A 42 9.39 12.43 1.82
C LYS A 42 9.55 12.49 3.34
N ASP A 43 10.14 13.57 3.86
CA ASP A 43 10.37 13.75 5.30
C ASP A 43 9.06 13.69 6.09
N PHE A 44 7.99 14.31 5.58
CA PHE A 44 6.67 14.21 6.19
C PHE A 44 6.18 12.76 6.26
N LEU A 45 6.19 12.04 5.13
CA LEU A 45 5.70 10.66 5.09
C LEU A 45 6.56 9.73 5.96
N GLU A 46 7.89 9.88 5.96
CA GLU A 46 8.78 9.10 6.84
C GLU A 46 8.43 9.31 8.32
N SER A 47 8.06 10.53 8.74
CA SER A 47 7.65 10.81 10.11
C SER A 47 6.28 10.22 10.49
N GLN A 48 5.36 10.09 9.52
CA GLN A 48 3.97 9.67 9.77
C GLN A 48 3.73 8.18 9.53
N MET A 49 4.60 7.49 8.79
CA MET A 49 4.38 6.11 8.35
C MET A 49 5.03 5.04 9.22
N ILE A 50 5.61 5.42 10.36
CA ILE A 50 6.32 4.51 11.28
C ILE A 50 5.43 3.32 11.69
N ASP A 51 4.16 3.58 12.01
CA ASP A 51 3.21 2.55 12.44
C ASP A 51 2.15 2.19 11.37
N VAL A 52 2.37 2.62 10.13
CA VAL A 52 1.43 2.34 9.03
C VAL A 52 1.80 1.01 8.38
N ASP A 53 0.87 0.04 8.39
CA ASP A 53 1.04 -1.20 7.64
C ASP A 53 1.15 -0.92 6.13
N LEU A 54 2.35 -1.05 5.58
CA LEU A 54 2.65 -0.86 4.16
C LEU A 54 2.44 -2.13 3.31
N GLY A 55 1.98 -3.21 3.94
CA GLY A 55 1.64 -4.46 3.31
C GLY A 55 0.59 -4.29 2.21
N TYR A 56 0.54 -5.28 1.31
CA TYR A 56 -0.43 -5.23 0.21
C TYR A 56 -1.85 -5.18 0.77
N THR A 57 -2.55 -4.07 0.51
CA THR A 57 -3.97 -3.93 0.86
C THR A 57 -4.81 -4.46 -0.29
N MET A 58 -5.69 -5.41 0.00
CA MET A 58 -6.63 -5.97 -0.96
C MET A 58 -7.54 -4.86 -1.51
N ASN A 59 -7.49 -4.62 -2.82
CA ASN A 59 -8.35 -3.64 -3.49
C ASN A 59 -9.59 -4.29 -4.14
N TRP A 60 -9.71 -5.61 -4.03
CA TRP A 60 -10.82 -6.43 -4.53
C TRP A 60 -11.07 -7.64 -3.61
N GLY A 61 -12.12 -8.40 -3.90
CA GLY A 61 -12.42 -9.68 -3.23
C GLY A 61 -13.10 -9.54 -1.88
N LYS A 62 -13.21 -10.67 -1.17
CA LYS A 62 -13.92 -10.81 0.13
C LYS A 62 -13.36 -9.85 1.17
N HIS A 63 -12.04 -9.69 1.21
CA HIS A 63 -11.32 -8.92 2.22
C HIS A 63 -10.84 -7.55 1.72
N LYS A 64 -11.58 -6.93 0.80
CA LYS A 64 -11.27 -5.59 0.29
C LYS A 64 -11.07 -4.60 1.45
N GLY A 65 -9.94 -3.87 1.42
CA GLY A 65 -9.53 -2.92 2.45
C GLY A 65 -8.70 -3.53 3.59
N LYS A 66 -8.57 -4.86 3.66
CA LYS A 66 -7.66 -5.54 4.60
C LYS A 66 -6.30 -5.82 3.95
N THR A 67 -5.27 -5.94 4.77
CA THR A 67 -3.92 -6.32 4.30
C THR A 67 -3.81 -7.83 4.15
N VAL A 68 -2.88 -8.28 3.31
CA VAL A 68 -2.65 -9.71 3.08
C VAL A 68 -2.16 -10.39 4.35
N ASP A 69 -1.38 -9.71 5.16
CA ASP A 69 -0.97 -10.11 6.51
C ASP A 69 -2.20 -10.36 7.40
N TRP A 70 -3.18 -9.43 7.41
CA TRP A 70 -4.44 -9.62 8.14
C TRP A 70 -5.19 -10.86 7.65
N VAL A 71 -5.24 -11.08 6.33
CA VAL A 71 -5.90 -12.26 5.73
C VAL A 71 -5.19 -13.55 6.12
N PHE A 72 -3.85 -13.57 6.12
CA PHE A 72 -3.04 -14.70 6.56
C PHE A 72 -3.35 -15.08 8.01
N GLU A 73 -3.44 -14.09 8.90
CA GLU A 73 -3.68 -14.29 10.34
C GLU A 73 -5.14 -14.67 10.67
N HIS A 74 -6.13 -14.13 9.94
CA HIS A 74 -7.54 -14.20 10.33
C HIS A 74 -8.42 -15.06 9.41
N ASP A 75 -7.98 -15.37 8.18
CA ASP A 75 -8.72 -16.20 7.23
C ASP A 75 -7.75 -17.01 6.34
N PHE A 76 -6.99 -17.90 7.00
CA PHE A 76 -6.02 -18.77 6.35
C PHE A 76 -6.60 -19.59 5.18
N PRO A 77 -7.83 -20.13 5.23
CA PRO A 77 -8.43 -20.79 4.06
C PRO A 77 -8.57 -19.86 2.84
N TYR A 78 -8.93 -18.59 3.04
CA TYR A 78 -8.95 -17.63 1.95
C TYR A 78 -7.53 -17.27 1.47
N PHE A 79 -6.56 -17.21 2.38
CA PHE A 79 -5.15 -17.04 2.02
C PHE A 79 -4.65 -18.19 1.12
N GLU A 80 -4.94 -19.45 1.46
CA GLU A 80 -4.62 -20.62 0.64
C GLU A 80 -5.30 -20.55 -0.74
N TRP A 81 -6.55 -20.09 -0.78
CA TRP A 81 -7.23 -19.86 -2.05
C TRP A 81 -6.52 -18.79 -2.89
N LEU A 82 -6.10 -17.67 -2.29
CA LEU A 82 -5.34 -16.62 -2.98
C LEU A 82 -4.05 -17.17 -3.59
N ASP A 83 -3.31 -18.01 -2.86
CA ASP A 83 -2.06 -18.61 -3.32
C ASP A 83 -2.28 -19.59 -4.49
N SER A 84 -3.34 -20.39 -4.42
CA SER A 84 -3.72 -21.33 -5.48
C SER A 84 -4.36 -20.69 -6.72
N SER A 85 -4.70 -19.40 -6.68
CA SER A 85 -5.46 -18.74 -7.73
C SER A 85 -4.61 -18.44 -8.96
N ASP A 86 -5.00 -18.97 -10.12
CA ASP A 86 -4.37 -18.65 -11.42
C ASP A 86 -4.36 -17.15 -11.72
N PHE A 87 -5.42 -16.44 -11.33
CA PHE A 87 -5.49 -15.01 -11.51
C PHE A 87 -4.42 -14.29 -10.68
N VAL A 88 -4.30 -14.65 -9.39
CA VAL A 88 -3.30 -14.05 -8.49
C VAL A 88 -1.89 -14.38 -8.97
N SER A 89 -1.64 -15.64 -9.31
CA SER A 89 -0.33 -16.15 -9.67
C SER A 89 0.21 -15.58 -11.00
N THR A 90 -0.68 -15.16 -11.91
CA THR A 90 -0.32 -14.65 -13.25
C THR A 90 -0.51 -13.15 -13.42
N LYS A 91 -1.50 -12.52 -12.75
CA LYS A 91 -1.85 -11.11 -12.94
C LYS A 91 -1.45 -10.21 -11.78
N CYS A 92 -1.34 -10.73 -10.56
CA CYS A 92 -1.15 -9.92 -9.35
C CYS A 92 0.27 -10.05 -8.79
N LYS A 93 1.28 -9.61 -9.55
CA LYS A 93 2.72 -9.75 -9.18
C LYS A 93 3.02 -9.33 -7.74
N LYS A 94 2.53 -8.16 -7.32
CA LYS A 94 2.78 -7.63 -5.96
C LYS A 94 2.13 -8.48 -4.86
N LEU A 95 0.86 -8.87 -5.05
CA LEU A 95 0.15 -9.75 -4.13
C LEU A 95 0.86 -11.11 -4.00
N LYS A 96 1.31 -11.67 -5.12
CA LYS A 96 2.07 -12.92 -5.15
C LYS A 96 3.37 -12.81 -4.35
N SER A 97 4.11 -11.71 -4.49
CA SER A 97 5.33 -11.47 -3.70
C SER A 97 5.05 -11.44 -2.19
N GLU A 98 3.95 -10.82 -1.76
CA GLU A 98 3.57 -10.82 -0.34
C GLU A 98 3.14 -12.20 0.16
N ILE A 99 2.39 -12.96 -0.64
CA ILE A 99 2.01 -14.34 -0.29
C ILE A 99 3.27 -15.21 -0.10
N ILE A 100 4.27 -15.09 -0.98
CA ILE A 100 5.56 -15.79 -0.83
C ILE A 100 6.26 -15.33 0.45
N ARG A 101 6.34 -14.02 0.70
CA ARG A 101 6.98 -13.46 1.91
C ARG A 101 6.39 -14.05 3.20
N LEU A 102 5.07 -14.19 3.27
CA LEU A 102 4.36 -14.67 4.48
C LEU A 102 4.48 -16.18 4.71
N ARG A 103 4.98 -16.94 3.71
CA ARG A 103 5.24 -18.39 3.84
C ARG A 103 6.69 -18.72 4.22
N LEU A 104 7.62 -17.76 4.12
CA LEU A 104 9.03 -17.91 4.47
C LEU A 104 9.23 -17.73 5.97
#